data_AF-G0JMJ7-F1
#
_entry.id   AF-G0JMJ7-F1
#
_cell.length_a   1.000
_cell.length_b   1.000
_cell.length_c   1.000
_cell.angle_alpha   90.00
_cell.angle_beta   90.00
_cell.angle_gamma   90.00
#
_symmetry.space_group_name_H-M   'P 1'
#
loop_
_entity.id
_entity.type
_entity.pdbx_description
1 polymer ?
#
loop_
_entity_poly.entity_id
_entity_poly.type
_entity_poly.pdbx_seq_one_letter_code
_entity_poly.pdbx_strand_id
1 'polypeptide(L)'
;MSRTRQWIRWWLVAGLALVLGGCGFHLQTGASIPPKLTGLRVAGTGPSGGTLAQAVDRALQRDGNYAQQGGPLLQIDNAYVSQRIISISPGSGVALEFLDTLHADISVIGSDHKILLASQPLLMENSFSYNSGNPLATNEQQVTSQRLLMEQGARQILRRVLNSPVFRQQAP
;
A
#
# COMPACT_ATOMS: atom_id res chain seq x y z
N MET A 1 2.81 -33.93 49.92
CA MET A 1 2.32 -32.63 49.42
C MET A 1 3.08 -32.08 48.19
N SER A 2 4.07 -32.78 47.62
CA SER A 2 4.83 -32.32 46.43
C SER A 2 4.15 -32.67 45.10
N ARG A 3 3.46 -33.82 45.02
CA ARG A 3 2.84 -34.36 43.78
C ARG A 3 1.65 -33.52 43.27
N THR A 4 0.84 -32.99 44.19
CA THR A 4 -0.32 -32.13 43.88
C THR A 4 0.09 -30.76 43.34
N ARG A 5 1.18 -30.19 43.85
CA ARG A 5 1.73 -28.90 43.38
C ARG A 5 2.36 -29.01 41.99
N GLN A 6 2.90 -30.18 41.63
CA GLN A 6 3.40 -30.44 40.28
C GLN A 6 2.26 -30.56 39.26
N TRP A 7 1.15 -31.22 39.59
CA TRP A 7 -0.01 -31.30 38.70
C TRP A 7 -0.62 -29.93 38.38
N ILE A 8 -0.75 -29.05 39.37
CA ILE A 8 -1.27 -27.69 39.16
C ILE A 8 -0.36 -26.87 38.22
N ARG A 9 0.96 -27.02 38.34
CA ARG A 9 1.92 -26.35 37.43
C ARG A 9 1.77 -26.82 35.98
N TRP A 10 1.55 -28.13 35.76
CA TRP A 10 1.38 -28.67 34.41
C TRP A 10 0.06 -28.21 33.76
N TRP A 11 -1.02 -28.13 34.53
CA TRP A 11 -2.29 -27.57 34.07
C TRP A 11 -2.19 -26.09 33.72
N LEU A 12 -1.47 -25.30 34.52
CA LEU A 12 -1.21 -23.88 34.21
C LEU A 12 -0.40 -23.69 32.93
N VAL A 13 0.63 -24.52 32.70
CA VAL A 13 1.43 -24.47 31.47
C VAL A 13 0.61 -24.89 30.25
N ALA A 14 -0.21 -25.93 30.38
CA ALA A 14 -1.10 -26.38 29.29
C ALA A 14 -2.18 -25.33 28.95
N GLY A 15 -2.79 -24.71 29.95
CA GLY A 15 -3.76 -23.63 29.76
C GLY A 15 -3.13 -22.41 29.08
N LEU A 16 -1.92 -22.04 29.48
CA LEU A 16 -1.17 -20.94 28.86
C LEU A 16 -0.86 -21.25 27.39
N ALA A 17 -0.40 -22.47 27.06
CA ALA A 17 -0.13 -22.86 25.68
C ALA A 17 -1.38 -22.77 24.78
N LEU A 18 -2.56 -23.10 25.30
CA LEU A 18 -3.82 -23.03 24.58
C LEU A 18 -4.28 -21.57 24.34
N VAL A 19 -4.05 -20.69 25.30
CA VAL A 19 -4.32 -19.25 25.16
C VAL A 19 -3.37 -18.60 24.14
N LEU A 20 -2.09 -19.02 24.11
CA LEU A 20 -1.14 -18.53 23.10
C LEU A 20 -1.37 -19.09 21.69
N GLY A 21 -1.85 -20.34 21.56
CA GLY A 21 -2.18 -20.97 20.27
C GLY A 21 -3.49 -20.48 19.66
N GLY A 22 -4.37 -19.87 20.47
CA GLY A 22 -5.68 -19.36 20.06
C GLY A 22 -5.70 -17.95 19.48
N CYS A 23 -4.55 -17.26 19.36
CA CYS A 23 -4.48 -15.87 18.90
C CYS A 23 -4.90 -15.65 17.43
N GLY A 24 -5.47 -16.65 16.73
CA GLY A 24 -6.19 -16.47 15.47
C GLY A 24 -5.33 -15.96 14.31
N PHE A 25 -4.01 -16.04 14.41
CA PHE A 25 -3.08 -15.59 13.38
C PHE A 25 -3.08 -16.60 12.22
N HIS A 26 -4.06 -16.49 11.32
CA HIS A 26 -3.97 -17.16 10.03
C HIS A 26 -2.87 -16.48 9.24
N LEU A 27 -1.80 -17.24 8.94
CA LEU A 27 -0.82 -16.84 7.93
C LEU A 27 -1.59 -16.51 6.65
N GLN A 28 -1.50 -15.25 6.20
CA GLN A 28 -2.07 -14.83 4.94
C GLN A 28 -1.35 -15.61 3.84
N THR A 29 -1.97 -16.69 3.35
CA THR A 29 -1.40 -17.59 2.35
C THR A 29 -1.38 -16.89 0.99
N GLY A 30 -0.38 -16.02 0.79
CA GLY A 30 -0.30 -15.12 -0.36
C GLY A 30 -1.44 -14.10 -0.39
N ALA A 31 -1.23 -12.95 -1.01
CA ALA A 31 -2.38 -12.17 -1.48
C ALA A 31 -3.04 -13.01 -2.59
N SER A 32 -4.02 -13.86 -2.26
CA SER A 32 -4.81 -14.51 -3.30
C SER A 32 -5.55 -13.41 -4.04
N ILE A 33 -5.10 -13.12 -5.25
CA ILE A 33 -5.75 -12.12 -6.08
C ILE A 33 -7.13 -12.68 -6.40
N PRO A 34 -8.21 -11.95 -6.09
CA PRO A 34 -9.56 -12.42 -6.36
C PRO A 34 -9.70 -12.81 -7.84
N PRO A 35 -10.43 -13.88 -8.18
CA PRO A 35 -10.55 -14.33 -9.58
C PRO A 35 -11.05 -13.24 -10.54
N LYS A 36 -11.88 -12.31 -10.04
CA LYS A 36 -12.37 -11.14 -10.80
C LYS A 36 -11.29 -10.11 -11.15
N LEU A 37 -10.13 -10.17 -10.50
CA LEU A 37 -8.99 -9.27 -10.67
C LEU A 37 -7.78 -9.98 -11.30
N THR A 38 -7.90 -11.25 -11.68
CA THR A 38 -6.87 -11.94 -12.45
C THR A 38 -6.66 -11.21 -13.77
N GLY A 39 -5.40 -10.99 -14.15
CA GLY A 39 -5.06 -10.28 -15.38
C GLY A 39 -5.28 -8.76 -15.34
N LEU A 40 -5.42 -8.17 -14.14
CA LEU A 40 -5.69 -6.75 -13.94
C LEU A 40 -4.66 -5.87 -14.67
N ARG A 41 -5.17 -4.98 -15.52
CA ARG A 41 -4.41 -3.95 -16.20
C ARG A 41 -4.48 -2.66 -15.40
N VAL A 42 -3.44 -1.84 -15.51
CA VAL A 42 -3.38 -0.53 -14.83
C VAL A 42 -3.19 0.57 -15.86
N ALA A 43 -4.00 1.62 -15.77
CA ALA A 43 -3.84 2.83 -16.56
C ALA A 43 -3.83 4.05 -15.63
N GLY A 44 -2.96 5.02 -15.93
CA GLY A 44 -2.82 6.23 -15.14
C GLY A 44 -2.87 7.49 -16.00
N THR A 45 -3.60 8.50 -15.53
CA THR A 45 -3.66 9.84 -16.12
C THR A 45 -3.12 10.89 -15.15
N GLY A 46 -2.73 12.05 -15.68
CA GLY A 46 -2.11 13.13 -14.91
C GLY A 46 -0.58 13.05 -14.83
N PRO A 47 0.08 14.07 -14.26
CA PRO A 47 1.55 14.21 -14.26
C PRO A 47 2.30 13.03 -13.62
N SER A 48 1.70 12.39 -12.61
CA SER A 48 2.26 11.25 -11.90
C SER A 48 1.52 9.94 -12.18
N GLY A 49 0.55 9.95 -13.11
CA GLY A 49 -0.29 8.79 -13.41
C GLY A 49 0.50 7.60 -13.96
N GLY A 50 1.36 7.85 -14.94
CA GLY A 50 2.18 6.80 -15.55
C GLY A 50 3.15 6.15 -14.57
N THR A 51 3.83 6.95 -13.73
CA THR A 51 4.79 6.44 -12.73
C THR A 51 4.08 5.65 -11.63
N LEU A 52 2.93 6.12 -11.16
CA LEU A 52 2.12 5.41 -10.17
C LEU A 52 1.53 4.11 -10.75
N ALA A 53 1.01 4.15 -11.98
CA ALA A 53 0.50 2.97 -12.67
C ALA A 53 1.58 1.90 -12.84
N GLN A 54 2.80 2.30 -13.23
CA GLN A 54 3.94 1.38 -13.33
C GLN A 54 4.33 0.80 -11.97
N ALA A 55 4.26 1.58 -10.89
CA ALA A 55 4.55 1.09 -9.54
C ALA A 55 3.52 0.04 -9.09
N VAL A 56 2.23 0.25 -9.42
CA VAL A 56 1.15 -0.72 -9.16
C VAL A 56 1.32 -1.97 -10.00
N ASP A 57 1.59 -1.85 -11.29
CA ASP A 57 1.79 -2.98 -12.19
C ASP A 57 2.97 -3.87 -11.75
N ARG A 58 4.10 -3.27 -11.36
CA ARG A 58 5.22 -4.02 -10.78
C ARG A 58 4.86 -4.73 -9.49
N ALA A 59 3.99 -4.13 -8.66
CA ALA A 59 3.55 -4.77 -7.42
C ALA A 59 2.63 -5.97 -7.72
N LEU A 60 1.71 -5.84 -8.68
CA LEU A 60 0.88 -6.93 -9.17
C LEU A 60 1.70 -8.11 -9.73
N GLN A 61 2.73 -7.82 -10.53
CA GLN A 61 3.62 -8.84 -11.10
C GLN A 61 4.39 -9.61 -10.02
N ARG A 62 4.84 -8.93 -8.95
CA ARG A 62 5.47 -9.59 -7.80
C ARG A 62 4.53 -10.56 -7.08
N ASP A 63 3.23 -10.27 -7.10
CA ASP A 63 2.19 -11.13 -6.56
C ASP A 63 1.70 -12.19 -7.59
N GLY A 64 2.34 -12.27 -8.76
CA GLY A 64 2.02 -13.25 -9.81
C GLY A 64 0.88 -12.87 -10.74
N ASN A 65 0.35 -11.64 -10.66
CA ASN A 65 -0.65 -11.14 -11.62
C ASN A 65 0.03 -10.43 -12.77
N TYR A 66 -0.12 -10.98 -13.96
CA TYR A 66 0.37 -10.34 -15.18
C TYR A 66 -0.82 -9.81 -15.96
N ALA A 67 -0.74 -8.57 -16.43
CA ALA A 67 -1.80 -7.93 -17.21
C ALA A 67 -2.17 -8.79 -18.43
N GLN A 68 -3.48 -9.01 -18.63
CA GLN A 68 -4.00 -9.79 -19.76
C GLN A 68 -4.86 -8.90 -20.68
N GLN A 69 -4.83 -9.17 -21.98
CA GLN A 69 -5.73 -8.49 -22.91
C GLN A 69 -7.19 -8.83 -22.57
N GLY A 70 -8.06 -7.81 -22.54
CA GLY A 70 -9.46 -7.98 -22.12
C GLY A 70 -9.66 -8.20 -20.62
N GLY A 71 -8.58 -8.18 -19.82
CA GLY A 71 -8.66 -8.22 -18.37
C GLY A 71 -9.28 -6.95 -17.76
N PRO A 72 -9.66 -7.01 -16.47
CA PRO A 72 -10.19 -5.84 -15.76
C PRO A 72 -9.17 -4.69 -15.78
N LEU A 73 -9.66 -3.46 -15.60
CA LEU A 73 -8.86 -2.24 -15.64
C LEU A 73 -8.97 -1.48 -14.32
N LEU A 74 -7.83 -1.28 -13.66
CA LEU A 74 -7.64 -0.29 -12.61
C LEU A 74 -7.28 1.05 -13.25
N GLN A 75 -8.17 2.03 -13.12
CA GLN A 75 -7.93 3.40 -13.56
C GLN A 75 -7.41 4.22 -12.37
N ILE A 76 -6.37 5.00 -12.64
CA ILE A 76 -5.77 5.97 -11.73
C ILE A 76 -5.90 7.33 -12.41
N ASP A 77 -6.83 8.14 -11.95
CA ASP A 77 -7.14 9.43 -12.55
C ASP A 77 -6.54 10.59 -11.77
N ASN A 78 -6.20 11.66 -12.49
CA ASN A 78 -5.70 12.92 -11.93
C ASN A 78 -4.55 12.73 -10.94
N ALA A 79 -3.61 11.82 -11.21
CA ALA A 79 -2.52 11.57 -10.28
C ALA A 79 -1.46 12.68 -10.36
N TYR A 80 -1.20 13.36 -9.24
CA TYR A 80 -0.15 14.38 -9.13
C TYR A 80 0.45 14.43 -7.72
N VAL A 81 1.68 14.92 -7.62
CA VAL A 81 2.35 15.20 -6.34
C VAL A 81 2.41 16.71 -6.14
N SER A 82 1.92 17.19 -4.99
CA SER A 82 2.16 18.54 -4.51
C SER A 82 3.24 18.52 -3.42
N GLN A 83 3.98 19.61 -3.28
CA GLN A 83 5.06 19.72 -2.30
C GLN A 83 4.92 21.03 -1.51
N ARG A 84 5.11 20.97 -0.19
CA ARG A 84 5.11 22.15 0.69
C ARG A 84 6.19 22.07 1.76
N ILE A 85 6.71 23.23 2.18
CA ILE A 85 7.66 23.33 3.31
C ILE A 85 6.88 23.11 4.60
N ILE A 86 7.40 22.26 5.49
CA ILE A 86 6.82 22.00 6.81
C ILE A 86 7.74 22.39 7.96
N SER A 87 9.01 22.68 7.68
CA SER A 87 10.00 23.11 8.67
C SER A 87 11.03 24.05 8.06
N ILE A 88 11.46 25.04 8.84
CA ILE A 88 12.50 26.02 8.48
C ILE A 88 13.52 26.17 9.60
N SER A 89 14.74 26.53 9.25
CA SER A 89 15.82 26.83 10.19
C SER A 89 15.53 28.13 10.95
N PRO A 90 15.51 28.13 12.30
CA PRO A 90 15.25 29.34 13.08
C PRO A 90 16.25 30.47 12.85
N GLY A 91 17.50 30.14 12.52
CA GLY A 91 18.57 31.13 12.33
C GLY A 91 18.69 31.66 10.90
N SER A 92 18.53 30.80 9.90
CA SER A 92 18.75 31.16 8.49
C SER A 92 17.47 31.34 7.67
N GLY A 93 16.31 30.93 8.18
CA GLY A 93 15.04 30.95 7.45
C GLY A 93 14.95 29.94 6.29
N VAL A 94 15.99 29.11 6.09
CA VAL A 94 16.06 28.14 5.01
C VAL A 94 15.18 26.92 5.31
N ALA A 95 14.50 26.38 4.30
CA ALA A 95 13.71 25.16 4.41
C ALA A 95 14.55 23.96 4.88
N LEU A 96 14.06 23.25 5.88
CA LEU A 96 14.68 22.06 6.44
C LEU A 96 13.93 20.78 6.10
N GLU A 97 12.61 20.86 5.92
CA GLU A 97 11.79 19.71 5.60
C GLU A 97 10.66 20.06 4.64
N PHE A 98 10.40 19.13 3.75
CA PHE A 98 9.33 19.20 2.77
C PHE A 98 8.37 18.03 2.98
N LEU A 99 7.09 18.28 2.67
CA LEU A 99 6.05 17.28 2.63
C LEU A 99 5.55 17.14 1.20
N ASP A 100 5.70 15.93 0.66
CA ASP A 100 5.13 15.53 -0.61
C ASP A 100 3.74 14.91 -0.34
N THR A 101 2.72 15.40 -1.05
CA THR A 101 1.36 14.85 -1.01
C THR A 101 1.00 14.32 -2.39
N LEU A 102 0.86 13.00 -2.53
CA LEU A 102 0.31 12.34 -3.70
C LEU A 102 -1.22 12.35 -3.64
N HIS A 103 -1.82 12.90 -4.69
CA HIS A 103 -3.25 12.86 -4.97
C HIS A 103 -3.51 11.95 -6.16
N ALA A 104 -4.59 11.17 -6.12
CA ALA A 104 -5.13 10.45 -7.27
C ALA A 104 -6.57 10.04 -6.97
N ASP A 105 -7.35 9.72 -7.99
CA ASP A 105 -8.62 9.01 -7.87
C ASP A 105 -8.46 7.60 -8.44
N ILE A 106 -9.02 6.58 -7.76
CA ILE A 106 -8.90 5.20 -8.21
C ILE A 106 -10.26 4.55 -8.43
N SER A 107 -10.40 3.82 -9.53
CA SER A 107 -11.60 3.04 -9.85
C SER A 107 -11.22 1.71 -10.51
N VAL A 108 -12.11 0.71 -10.47
CA VAL A 108 -11.89 -0.58 -11.12
C VAL A 108 -13.08 -0.91 -12.00
N ILE A 109 -12.78 -1.22 -13.26
CA ILE A 109 -13.73 -1.67 -14.28
C ILE A 109 -13.46 -3.14 -14.57
N GLY A 110 -14.50 -3.96 -14.57
CA GLY A 110 -14.44 -5.37 -14.91
C GLY A 110 -14.17 -5.61 -16.39
N SER A 111 -13.83 -6.85 -16.74
CA SER A 111 -13.71 -7.28 -18.14
C SER A 111 -15.03 -7.18 -18.91
N ASP A 112 -16.16 -7.20 -18.20
CA ASP A 112 -17.52 -6.99 -18.72
C ASP A 112 -17.90 -5.50 -18.83
N HIS A 113 -16.95 -4.58 -18.65
CA HIS A 113 -17.13 -3.12 -18.66
C HIS A 113 -18.01 -2.58 -17.52
N LYS A 114 -18.33 -3.39 -16.51
CA LYS A 114 -19.06 -2.91 -15.33
C LYS A 114 -18.10 -2.34 -14.29
N ILE A 115 -18.57 -1.32 -13.57
CA ILE A 115 -17.81 -0.74 -12.47
C ILE A 115 -17.82 -1.73 -11.30
N LEU A 116 -16.65 -2.26 -10.96
CA LEU A 116 -16.44 -3.14 -9.79
C LEU A 116 -16.05 -2.34 -8.55
N LEU A 117 -15.33 -1.23 -8.73
CA LEU A 117 -15.01 -0.28 -7.67
C LEU A 117 -15.26 1.13 -8.20
N ALA A 118 -16.20 1.84 -7.57
CA ALA A 118 -16.46 3.24 -7.88
C ALA A 118 -15.24 4.11 -7.57
N SER A 119 -15.16 5.26 -8.25
CA SER A 119 -14.06 6.21 -8.03
C SER A 119 -13.98 6.64 -6.58
N GLN A 120 -12.79 6.54 -6.00
CA GLN A 120 -12.51 6.95 -4.62
C GLN A 120 -11.15 7.64 -4.54
N PRO A 121 -11.02 8.67 -3.68
CA PRO A 121 -9.80 9.45 -3.58
C PRO A 121 -8.69 8.68 -2.86
N LEU A 122 -7.47 8.86 -3.34
CA LEU A 122 -6.22 8.46 -2.73
C LEU A 122 -5.43 9.71 -2.35
N LEU A 123 -5.10 9.81 -1.07
CA LEU A 123 -4.20 10.81 -0.54
C LEU A 123 -3.12 10.09 0.26
N MET A 124 -1.87 10.41 -0.05
CA MET A 124 -0.68 9.84 0.56
C MET A 124 0.32 10.96 0.83
N GLU A 125 0.90 10.99 2.02
CA GLU A 125 1.88 11.99 2.42
C GLU A 125 3.21 11.32 2.78
N ASN A 126 4.32 11.94 2.38
CA ASN A 126 5.67 11.56 2.81
C ASN A 126 6.53 12.80 2.97
N SER A 127 7.27 12.90 4.08
CA SER A 127 8.20 14.00 4.32
C SER A 127 9.65 13.60 4.09
N PHE A 128 10.47 14.57 3.71
CA PHE A 128 11.92 14.39 3.64
C PHE A 128 12.67 15.66 4.09
N SER A 129 13.86 15.47 4.63
CA SER A 129 14.73 16.56 5.09
C SER A 129 15.60 17.10 3.95
N TYR A 130 15.85 18.41 3.97
CA TYR A 130 16.64 19.15 3.00
C TYR A 130 17.88 19.74 3.66
N ASN A 131 19.04 19.56 3.03
CA ASN A 131 20.29 20.16 3.49
C ASN A 131 20.87 21.11 2.44
N SER A 132 20.71 22.42 2.69
CA SER A 132 21.25 23.48 1.81
C SER A 132 22.76 23.46 1.63
N GLY A 133 23.51 22.91 2.60
CA GLY A 133 24.97 22.75 2.51
C GLY A 133 25.41 21.61 1.57
N ASN A 134 24.49 20.75 1.12
CA ASN A 134 24.75 19.69 0.17
C ASN A 134 23.56 19.50 -0.79
N PRO A 135 23.42 20.36 -1.83
CA PRO A 135 22.28 20.33 -2.74
C PRO A 135 22.24 19.05 -3.59
N LEU A 136 23.39 18.46 -3.94
CA LEU A 136 23.43 17.22 -4.72
C LEU A 136 22.84 16.05 -3.94
N ALA A 137 23.27 15.85 -2.68
CA ALA A 137 22.70 14.81 -1.82
C ALA A 137 21.19 15.01 -1.62
N THR A 138 20.75 16.27 -1.57
CA THR A 138 19.34 16.58 -1.38
C THR A 138 18.49 16.27 -2.61
N ASN A 139 19.02 16.49 -3.83
CA ASN A 139 18.33 16.07 -5.06
C ASN A 139 18.12 14.55 -5.10
N GLU A 140 19.14 13.77 -4.74
CA GLU A 140 19.03 12.31 -4.64
C GLU A 140 18.01 11.87 -3.58
N GLN A 141 17.95 12.57 -2.45
CA GLN A 141 16.99 12.33 -1.40
C GLN A 141 15.55 12.62 -1.85
N GLN A 142 15.34 13.69 -2.61
CA GLN A 142 14.04 14.01 -3.20
C GLN A 142 13.60 12.94 -4.21
N VAL A 143 14.47 12.51 -5.13
CA VAL A 143 14.17 11.45 -6.10
C VAL A 143 13.83 10.14 -5.38
N THR A 144 14.59 9.81 -4.33
CA THR A 144 14.34 8.62 -3.50
C THR A 144 13.00 8.72 -2.76
N SER A 145 12.70 9.87 -2.15
CA SER A 145 11.43 10.16 -1.49
C SER A 145 10.25 9.95 -2.43
N GLN A 146 10.32 10.54 -3.63
CA GLN A 146 9.26 10.40 -4.64
C GLN A 146 9.07 8.95 -5.08
N ARG A 147 10.17 8.21 -5.31
CA ARG A 147 10.10 6.78 -5.65
C ARG A 147 9.39 5.98 -4.55
N LEU A 148 9.77 6.20 -3.29
CA LEU A 148 9.16 5.54 -2.14
C LEU A 148 7.68 5.89 -2.00
N LEU A 149 7.31 7.16 -2.22
CA LEU A 149 5.92 7.62 -2.21
C LEU A 149 5.08 6.88 -3.26
N MET A 150 5.60 6.71 -4.49
CA MET A 150 4.91 5.94 -5.54
C MET A 150 4.75 4.46 -5.17
N GLU A 151 5.78 3.84 -4.60
CA GLU A 151 5.72 2.44 -4.16
C GLU A 151 4.76 2.23 -2.98
N GLN A 152 4.73 3.17 -2.04
CA GLN A 152 3.77 3.19 -0.93
C GLN A 152 2.35 3.39 -1.46
N GLY A 153 2.14 4.36 -2.35
CA GLY A 153 0.87 4.61 -3.04
C GLY A 153 0.36 3.36 -3.75
N ALA A 154 1.24 2.68 -4.48
CA ALA A 154 0.90 1.42 -5.16
C ALA A 154 0.43 0.33 -4.18
N ARG A 155 1.15 0.11 -3.08
CA ARG A 155 0.75 -0.84 -2.03
C ARG A 155 -0.60 -0.46 -1.40
N GLN A 156 -0.85 0.82 -1.18
CA GLN A 156 -2.11 1.30 -0.63
C GLN A 156 -3.28 1.09 -1.61
N ILE A 157 -3.08 1.38 -2.90
CA ILE A 157 -4.06 1.11 -3.95
C ILE A 157 -4.41 -0.38 -3.95
N LEU A 158 -3.40 -1.26 -4.04
CA LEU A 158 -3.64 -2.70 -4.07
C LEU A 158 -4.32 -3.19 -2.80
N ARG A 159 -3.93 -2.70 -1.62
CA ARG A 159 -4.60 -3.05 -0.37
C ARG A 159 -6.08 -2.66 -0.39
N ARG A 160 -6.42 -1.48 -0.90
CA ARG A 160 -7.82 -1.01 -0.99
C ARG A 160 -8.61 -1.82 -2.02
N VAL A 161 -8.02 -2.08 -3.18
CA VAL A 161 -8.65 -2.85 -4.26
C VAL A 161 -8.86 -4.30 -3.83
N LEU A 162 -7.81 -5.01 -3.42
CA LEU A 162 -7.87 -6.44 -3.09
C LEU A 162 -8.73 -6.72 -1.85
N ASN A 163 -8.78 -5.79 -0.88
CA ASN A 163 -9.59 -5.97 0.33
C ASN A 163 -11.00 -5.36 0.22
N SER A 164 -11.38 -4.75 -0.91
CA SER A 164 -12.72 -4.21 -1.07
C SER A 164 -13.78 -5.33 -0.93
N PRO A 165 -14.87 -5.10 -0.18
CA PRO A 165 -15.90 -6.12 0.06
C PRO A 165 -16.52 -6.67 -1.23
N VAL A 166 -16.52 -5.88 -2.31
CA VAL A 166 -17.03 -6.28 -3.63
C VAL A 166 -16.31 -7.52 -4.18
N PHE A 167 -15.03 -7.69 -3.85
CA PHE A 167 -14.22 -8.82 -4.33
C PHE A 167 -14.12 -9.97 -3.33
N ARG A 168 -14.44 -9.73 -2.05
CA ARG A 168 -14.33 -10.73 -0.98
C ARG A 168 -15.55 -11.66 -0.87
N GLN A 169 -16.73 -11.23 -1.31
CA GLN A 169 -18.00 -11.97 -1.16
C GLN A 169 -18.17 -13.21 -2.05
N GLN A 170 -17.08 -13.84 -2.53
CA GLN A 170 -17.15 -15.00 -3.43
C GLN A 170 -16.26 -16.18 -3.02
N ALA A 171 -16.05 -16.35 -1.71
CA ALA A 171 -15.67 -17.67 -1.19
C ALA A 171 -16.96 -18.45 -0.89
N PRO A 172 -17.21 -19.62 -1.51
CA PRO A 172 -18.28 -20.52 -1.08
C PRO A 172 -18.03 -21.06 0.33
#